data_AF-A0A257M2X2-F1
#
_entry.id   AF-A0A257M2X2-F1
#
_cell.length_a   1.000
_cell.length_b   1.000
_cell.length_c   1.000
_cell.angle_alpha   90.00
_cell.angle_beta   90.00
_cell.angle_gamma   90.00
#
_symmetry.space_group_name_H-M   'P 1'
#
loop_
_entity.id
_entity.type
_entity.pdbx_description
1 polymer ?
#
loop_
_entity_poly.entity_id
_entity_poly.type
_entity_poly.pdbx_seq_one_letter_code
_entity_poly.pdbx_strand_id
1 'polypeptide(L)'
;WAQPYLDQKWYMVAMKIAKPEAGKVNPELSAAALRISFKTDRPLFPYREPDSRRDASALGVKDRVLRIYFLAEARYEGRFPSGQAWSGDLKWSRPLSDDQRQQLLTHLKLPSHTGPARFWLSEFVDHWPYGVAPGDVYFSPSRDQKEVAHLDTPGTVDPTFPSMIAASLLWPWVRRRRQERVLLS
;
A
#
# COMPACT_ATOMS: atom_id res chain seq x y z
N TRP A 1 -18.73 10.57 -10.77
CA TRP A 1 -17.65 10.42 -9.77
C TRP A 1 -16.85 11.70 -9.57
N ALA A 2 -16.51 12.43 -10.65
CA ALA A 2 -15.67 13.63 -10.58
C ALA A 2 -16.36 14.89 -10.04
N GLN A 3 -17.69 15.02 -10.23
CA GLN A 3 -18.47 16.21 -9.88
C GLN A 3 -18.20 16.76 -8.45
N PRO A 4 -18.19 15.94 -7.38
CA PRO A 4 -17.95 16.44 -6.03
C PRO A 4 -16.59 17.12 -5.85
N TYR A 5 -15.57 16.71 -6.63
CA TYR A 5 -14.25 17.34 -6.61
C TYR A 5 -14.27 18.67 -7.36
N LEU A 6 -14.97 18.74 -8.50
CA LEU A 6 -15.14 19.98 -9.28
C LEU A 6 -15.87 21.05 -8.47
N ASP A 7 -16.96 20.67 -7.79
CA ASP A 7 -17.75 21.57 -6.94
C ASP A 7 -16.91 22.14 -5.79
N GLN A 8 -15.98 21.34 -5.27
CA GLN A 8 -15.02 21.73 -4.23
C GLN A 8 -13.75 22.38 -4.79
N LYS A 9 -13.69 22.65 -6.11
CA LYS A 9 -12.56 23.29 -6.80
C LYS A 9 -11.23 22.55 -6.64
N TRP A 10 -11.27 21.23 -6.61
CA TRP A 10 -10.07 20.40 -6.58
C TRP A 10 -9.32 20.49 -7.90
N TYR A 11 -7.98 20.51 -7.83
CA TYR A 11 -7.13 20.32 -8.99
C TYR A 11 -7.06 18.83 -9.36
N MET A 12 -7.32 18.51 -10.62
CA MET A 12 -7.20 17.14 -11.15
C MET A 12 -5.90 17.02 -11.95
N VAL A 13 -5.09 16.04 -11.59
CA VAL A 13 -3.86 15.69 -12.31
C VAL A 13 -4.08 14.36 -13.01
N ALA A 14 -4.06 14.38 -14.35
CA ALA A 14 -4.11 13.17 -15.17
C ALA A 14 -2.70 12.87 -15.68
N MET A 15 -2.24 11.63 -15.47
CA MET A 15 -0.97 11.15 -16.00
C MET A 15 -1.23 10.09 -17.04
N LYS A 16 -0.42 10.09 -18.09
CA LYS A 16 -0.46 9.11 -19.16
C LYS A 16 0.88 8.42 -19.23
N ILE A 17 0.88 7.09 -19.10
CA ILE A 17 2.08 6.30 -19.37
C ILE A 17 2.37 6.41 -20.87
N ALA A 18 3.58 6.85 -21.22
CA ALA A 18 4.00 6.92 -22.61
C ALA A 18 3.92 5.53 -23.24
N LYS A 19 3.29 5.43 -24.42
CA LYS A 19 3.33 4.19 -25.18
C LYS A 19 4.79 3.93 -25.56
N PRO A 20 5.30 2.70 -25.42
CA PRO A 20 6.60 2.39 -25.95
C PRO A 20 6.61 2.66 -27.46
N GLU A 21 7.70 3.24 -27.98
CA GLU A 21 7.95 3.22 -29.41
C GLU A 21 7.96 1.75 -29.88
N ALA A 22 7.46 1.51 -31.10
CA ALA A 22 7.14 0.19 -31.63
C ALA A 22 8.15 -0.90 -31.20
N GLY A 23 7.70 -1.78 -30.30
CA GLY A 23 8.42 -3.02 -29.94
C GLY A 23 9.23 -3.01 -28.64
N LYS A 24 9.36 -1.89 -27.91
CA LYS A 24 10.13 -1.86 -26.63
C LYS A 24 9.27 -1.55 -25.41
N VAL A 25 8.55 -2.53 -24.88
CA VAL A 25 7.94 -2.39 -23.54
C VAL A 25 9.05 -2.12 -22.54
N ASN A 26 9.02 -0.98 -21.85
CA ASN A 26 9.90 -0.73 -20.71
C ASN A 26 9.24 -1.33 -19.45
N PRO A 27 9.71 -2.49 -18.96
CA PRO A 27 9.10 -3.18 -17.81
C PRO A 27 9.17 -2.37 -16.51
N GLU A 28 10.10 -1.41 -16.40
CA GLU A 28 10.22 -0.54 -15.22
C GLU A 28 9.04 0.43 -15.09
N LEU A 29 8.45 0.86 -16.20
CA LEU A 29 7.32 1.80 -16.22
C LEU A 29 5.97 1.13 -15.91
N SER A 30 5.82 -0.17 -16.18
CA SER A 30 4.55 -0.88 -15.95
C SER A 30 4.26 -1.20 -14.48
N ALA A 31 5.27 -1.14 -13.60
CA ALA A 31 5.15 -1.52 -12.18
C ALA A 31 5.56 -0.40 -11.21
N ALA A 32 5.85 0.82 -11.69
CA ALA A 32 6.28 1.91 -10.84
C ALA A 32 5.13 2.43 -9.95
N ALA A 33 5.36 2.49 -8.64
CA ALA A 33 4.45 3.14 -7.71
C ALA A 33 4.49 4.66 -7.91
N LEU A 34 3.32 5.29 -7.92
CA LEU A 34 3.19 6.74 -7.92
C LEU A 34 3.27 7.28 -6.48
N ARG A 35 4.14 8.26 -6.24
CA ARG A 35 4.17 9.03 -4.99
C ARG A 35 3.73 10.47 -5.25
N ILE A 36 2.65 10.90 -4.59
CA ILE A 36 2.19 12.30 -4.57
C ILE A 36 2.35 12.82 -3.14
N SER A 37 2.81 14.06 -2.99
CA SER A 37 2.96 14.72 -1.68
C SER A 37 2.38 16.13 -1.73
N PHE A 38 1.52 16.44 -0.76
CA PHE A 38 0.90 17.75 -0.60
C PHE A 38 0.53 17.97 0.87
N LYS A 39 0.35 19.23 1.26
CA LYS A 39 -0.16 19.58 2.59
C LYS A 39 -1.69 19.43 2.59
N THR A 40 -2.24 18.78 3.61
CA THR A 40 -3.69 18.68 3.83
C THR A 40 -4.00 18.84 5.31
N ASP A 41 -5.09 19.53 5.62
CA ASP A 41 -5.61 19.64 6.98
C ASP A 41 -6.51 18.45 7.34
N ARG A 42 -6.97 17.70 6.32
CA ARG A 42 -7.86 16.55 6.48
C ARG A 42 -7.38 15.39 5.62
N PRO A 43 -6.63 14.43 6.18
CA PRO A 43 -6.16 13.27 5.44
C PRO A 43 -7.35 12.46 4.90
N LEU A 44 -7.25 12.04 3.64
CA LEU A 44 -8.28 11.21 3.01
C LEU A 44 -7.67 10.17 2.07
N PHE A 45 -8.43 9.12 1.81
CA PHE A 45 -8.21 8.20 0.70
C PHE A 45 -9.32 8.42 -0.34
N PRO A 46 -8.96 8.80 -1.59
CA PRO A 46 -9.96 9.06 -2.62
C PRO A 46 -10.61 7.75 -3.05
N TYR A 47 -11.91 7.61 -2.80
CA TYR A 47 -12.68 6.39 -3.13
C TYR A 47 -13.52 6.55 -4.39
N ARG A 48 -13.79 7.78 -4.83
CA ARG A 48 -14.63 8.00 -6.01
C ARG A 48 -13.83 7.79 -7.28
N GLU A 49 -14.28 6.84 -8.08
CA GLU A 49 -13.72 6.49 -9.38
C GLU A 49 -14.83 6.36 -10.43
N PRO A 50 -14.50 6.37 -11.74
CA PRO A 50 -15.46 5.99 -12.77
C PRO A 50 -16.08 4.62 -12.49
N ASP A 51 -17.37 4.45 -12.81
CA ASP A 51 -18.03 3.15 -12.71
C ASP A 51 -17.37 2.17 -13.69
N SER A 52 -16.60 1.23 -13.14
CA SER A 52 -15.82 0.26 -13.90
C SER A 52 -16.45 -1.14 -13.88
N ARG A 53 -17.72 -1.30 -13.47
CA ARG A 53 -18.36 -2.63 -13.34
C ARG A 53 -18.36 -3.41 -14.64
N ARG A 54 -18.66 -2.74 -15.75
CA ARG A 54 -18.67 -3.35 -17.08
C ARG A 54 -17.28 -3.88 -17.46
N ASP A 55 -16.25 -3.06 -17.25
CA ASP A 55 -14.87 -3.40 -17.62
C ASP A 55 -14.32 -4.50 -16.70
N ALA A 56 -14.59 -4.41 -15.40
CA ALA A 56 -14.22 -5.44 -14.42
C ALA A 56 -14.88 -6.79 -14.77
N SER A 57 -16.17 -6.77 -15.14
CA SER A 57 -16.89 -7.96 -15.57
C SER A 57 -16.31 -8.56 -16.85
N ALA A 58 -15.96 -7.73 -17.84
CA ALA A 58 -15.33 -8.19 -19.08
C ALA A 58 -13.95 -8.85 -18.86
N LEU A 59 -13.23 -8.42 -17.81
CA LEU A 59 -11.95 -8.99 -17.39
C LEU A 59 -12.09 -10.17 -16.42
N GLY A 60 -13.32 -10.57 -16.06
CA GLY A 60 -13.57 -11.64 -15.10
C GLY A 60 -13.14 -11.32 -13.66
N VAL A 61 -12.91 -10.05 -13.35
CA VAL A 61 -12.47 -9.61 -12.02
C VAL A 61 -13.68 -9.49 -11.11
N LYS A 62 -13.78 -10.39 -10.13
CA LYS A 62 -14.91 -10.44 -9.19
C LYS A 62 -14.61 -9.77 -7.85
N ASP A 63 -13.34 -9.79 -7.46
CA ASP A 63 -12.89 -9.26 -6.18
C ASP A 63 -11.90 -8.12 -6.38
N ARG A 64 -12.10 -7.04 -5.64
CA ARG A 64 -11.11 -5.98 -5.49
C ARG A 64 -10.77 -5.82 -4.04
N VAL A 65 -9.50 -5.94 -3.75
CA VAL A 65 -8.97 -5.69 -2.41
C VAL A 65 -8.17 -4.40 -2.45
N LEU A 66 -8.56 -3.44 -1.62
CA LEU A 66 -7.81 -2.23 -1.36
C LEU A 66 -7.05 -2.43 -0.05
N ARG A 67 -5.72 -2.42 -0.11
CA ARG A 67 -4.86 -2.39 1.07
C ARG A 67 -4.34 -0.98 1.27
N ILE A 68 -4.65 -0.39 2.42
CA ILE A 68 -4.31 0.99 2.74
C ILE A 68 -3.41 0.99 3.96
N TYR A 69 -2.19 1.47 3.79
CA TYR A 69 -1.25 1.71 4.87
C TYR A 69 -1.30 3.20 5.23
N PHE A 70 -1.79 3.50 6.42
CA PHE A 70 -1.94 4.86 6.91
C PHE A 70 -0.93 5.14 8.03
N LEU A 71 -0.12 6.18 7.85
CA LEU A 71 0.90 6.62 8.80
C LEU A 71 0.52 7.98 9.36
N ALA A 72 0.41 8.05 10.69
CA ALA A 72 0.10 9.28 11.41
C ALA A 72 0.77 9.29 12.80
N GLU A 73 0.44 10.26 13.63
CA GLU A 73 0.99 10.43 14.98
C GLU A 73 0.36 9.52 16.04
N ALA A 74 -0.76 8.88 15.71
CA ALA A 74 -1.58 8.06 16.59
C ALA A 74 -2.41 7.06 15.75
N ARG A 75 -3.22 6.23 16.41
CA ARG A 75 -4.19 5.38 15.71
C ARG A 75 -5.31 6.23 15.14
N TYR A 76 -5.60 6.06 13.86
CA TYR A 76 -6.70 6.72 13.15
C TYR A 76 -7.76 5.71 12.75
N GLU A 77 -8.96 6.20 12.47
CA GLU A 77 -10.07 5.45 11.87
C GLU A 77 -10.57 6.17 10.61
N GLY A 78 -11.02 5.41 9.62
CA GLY A 78 -11.58 5.94 8.37
C GLY A 78 -13.11 5.95 8.40
N ARG A 79 -13.74 7.02 7.88
CA ARG A 79 -15.20 7.14 7.78
C ARG A 79 -15.62 7.89 6.53
N PHE A 80 -16.82 7.59 6.02
CA PHE A 80 -17.45 8.42 4.98
C PHE A 80 -18.04 9.72 5.58
N PRO A 81 -18.08 10.82 4.81
CA PRO A 81 -18.66 12.10 5.26
C PRO A 81 -20.11 12.02 5.68
N SER A 82 -20.88 11.08 5.11
CA SER A 82 -22.28 10.84 5.44
C SER A 82 -22.49 10.28 6.85
N GLY A 83 -21.41 9.94 7.57
CA GLY A 83 -21.47 9.22 8.84
C GLY A 83 -21.66 7.71 8.70
N GLN A 84 -21.87 7.21 7.48
CA GLN A 84 -21.88 5.78 7.19
C GLN A 84 -20.52 5.16 7.55
N ALA A 85 -20.55 4.00 8.21
CA ALA A 85 -19.36 3.22 8.49
C ALA A 85 -18.67 2.82 7.18
N TRP A 86 -17.35 3.00 7.14
CA TRP A 86 -16.51 2.46 6.08
C TRP A 86 -16.32 0.96 6.31
N SER A 87 -16.34 0.16 5.24
CA SER A 87 -16.17 -1.30 5.27
C SER A 87 -14.72 -1.76 5.41
N GLY A 88 -13.75 -0.84 5.46
CA GLY A 88 -12.34 -1.18 5.62
C GLY A 88 -12.05 -1.77 6.99
N ASP A 89 -11.61 -3.03 7.00
CA ASP A 89 -11.20 -3.74 8.20
C ASP A 89 -9.82 -3.26 8.66
N LEU A 90 -9.71 -2.83 9.92
CA LEU A 90 -8.41 -2.59 10.54
C LEU A 90 -7.75 -3.94 10.88
N LYS A 91 -6.76 -4.36 10.09
CA LYS A 91 -6.08 -5.65 10.26
C LYS A 91 -4.87 -5.56 11.19
N TRP A 92 -4.21 -4.41 11.23
CA TRP A 92 -3.02 -4.18 12.05
C TRP A 92 -2.89 -2.71 12.40
N SER A 93 -2.41 -2.39 13.60
CA SER A 93 -2.23 -1.00 14.05
C SER A 93 -1.29 -0.92 15.24
N ARG A 94 -0.08 -0.35 15.09
CA ARG A 94 0.88 -0.21 16.18
C ARG A 94 1.78 1.02 16.00
N PRO A 95 2.34 1.58 17.09
CA PRO A 95 3.44 2.53 16.99
C PRO A 95 4.67 1.86 16.37
N LEU A 96 5.41 2.61 15.56
CA LEU A 96 6.72 2.20 15.05
C LEU A 96 7.81 2.58 16.04
N SER A 97 8.81 1.73 16.19
CA SER A 97 10.05 2.09 16.87
C SER A 97 10.86 3.11 16.06
N ASP A 98 11.83 3.77 16.70
CA ASP A 98 12.72 4.72 16.02
C ASP A 98 13.51 4.05 14.88
N ASP A 99 13.97 2.81 15.08
CA ASP A 99 14.65 2.03 14.05
C ASP A 99 13.73 1.74 12.86
N GLN A 100 12.49 1.31 13.12
CA GLN A 100 11.49 1.06 12.07
C GLN A 100 11.14 2.34 11.31
N ARG A 101 11.00 3.46 12.03
CA ARG A 101 10.79 4.79 11.43
C ARG A 101 11.95 5.17 10.52
N GLN A 102 13.19 4.99 10.97
CA GLN A 102 14.38 5.33 10.20
C GLN A 102 14.51 4.46 8.94
N GLN A 103 14.24 3.15 9.06
CA GLN A 103 14.20 2.24 7.92
C GLN A 103 13.14 2.65 6.90
N LEU A 104 11.92 2.94 7.37
CA LEU A 104 10.81 3.39 6.53
C LEU A 104 11.17 4.65 5.74
N LEU A 105 11.67 5.69 6.42
CA LEU A 105 12.07 6.94 5.76
C LEU A 105 13.19 6.71 4.73
N THR A 106 14.14 5.82 5.03
CA THR A 106 15.20 5.43 4.10
C THR A 106 14.64 4.74 2.86
N HIS A 107 13.77 3.75 3.02
CA HIS A 107 13.13 3.04 1.90
C HIS A 107 12.28 3.96 1.03
N LEU A 108 11.58 4.90 1.65
CA LEU A 108 10.77 5.90 0.96
C LEU A 108 11.60 7.06 0.40
N LYS A 109 12.92 7.09 0.64
CA LYS A 109 13.81 8.19 0.26
C LYS A 109 13.28 9.55 0.73
N LEU A 110 12.90 9.62 2.00
CA LEU A 110 12.37 10.81 2.67
C LEU A 110 13.41 11.38 3.66
N PRO A 111 13.46 12.72 3.84
CA PRO A 111 14.27 13.31 4.90
C PRO A 111 13.94 12.73 6.27
N SER A 112 14.96 12.62 7.14
CA SER A 112 14.82 12.06 8.50
C SER A 112 13.84 12.83 9.40
N HIS A 113 13.54 14.09 9.07
CA HIS A 113 12.59 14.95 9.78
C HIS A 113 11.17 14.91 9.16
N THR A 114 10.91 14.02 8.20
CA THR A 114 9.57 13.91 7.59
C THR A 114 8.59 13.28 8.56
N GLY A 115 7.36 13.81 8.56
CA GLY A 115 6.25 13.26 9.33
C GLY A 115 6.26 13.63 10.81
N PRO A 116 5.37 13.03 11.61
CA PRO A 116 5.25 13.32 13.04
C PRO A 116 6.44 12.81 13.85
N ALA A 117 6.57 13.30 15.08
CA ALA A 117 7.61 12.85 16.01
C ALA A 117 7.46 11.37 16.38
N ARG A 118 6.22 10.89 16.50
CA ARG A 118 5.89 9.46 16.71
C ARG A 118 5.17 8.96 15.48
N PHE A 119 5.58 7.82 14.95
CA PHE A 119 4.89 7.18 13.84
C PHE A 119 4.00 6.08 14.38
N TRP A 120 2.75 6.08 13.93
CA TRP A 120 1.79 5.02 14.13
C TRP A 120 1.32 4.57 12.76
N LEU A 121 1.48 3.27 12.48
CA LEU A 121 1.06 2.67 11.24
C LEU A 121 -0.24 1.90 11.46
N SER A 122 -1.17 2.00 10.52
CA SER A 122 -2.40 1.22 10.47
C SER A 122 -2.56 0.60 9.09
N GLU A 123 -2.87 -0.70 9.04
CA GLU A 123 -3.26 -1.41 7.81
C GLU A 123 -4.77 -1.61 7.80
N PHE A 124 -5.40 -1.09 6.74
CA PHE A 124 -6.79 -1.34 6.43
C PHE A 124 -6.92 -2.21 5.19
N VAL A 125 -7.86 -3.14 5.21
CA VAL A 125 -8.21 -3.99 4.07
C VAL A 125 -9.68 -3.80 3.76
N ASP A 126 -10.00 -3.34 2.55
CA ASP A 126 -11.38 -3.17 2.10
C ASP A 126 -11.67 -4.00 0.84
N HIS A 127 -12.72 -4.81 0.90
CA HIS A 127 -13.22 -5.61 -0.22
C HIS A 127 -14.26 -4.81 -1.00
N TRP A 128 -13.79 -3.92 -1.87
CA TRP A 128 -14.66 -2.98 -2.57
C TRP A 128 -15.41 -3.64 -3.74
N PRO A 129 -16.75 -3.61 -3.81
CA PRO A 129 -17.52 -4.36 -4.80
C PRO A 129 -17.58 -3.69 -6.20
N TYR A 130 -16.56 -2.93 -6.61
CA TYR A 130 -16.54 -2.12 -7.84
C TYR A 130 -17.77 -1.17 -7.98
N GLY A 131 -18.32 -0.71 -6.86
CA GLY A 131 -19.49 0.17 -6.84
C GLY A 131 -19.14 1.66 -6.91
N VAL A 132 -20.16 2.50 -7.13
CA VAL A 132 -20.04 3.94 -6.93
C VAL A 132 -19.86 4.21 -5.44
N ALA A 133 -18.75 4.82 -5.05
CA ALA A 133 -18.49 5.13 -3.66
C ALA A 133 -19.44 6.22 -3.12
N PRO A 134 -19.99 6.06 -1.90
CA PRO A 134 -20.85 7.08 -1.28
C PRO A 134 -20.06 8.35 -0.94
N GLY A 135 -18.74 8.23 -0.76
CA GLY A 135 -17.84 9.35 -0.62
C GLY A 135 -16.37 8.94 -0.59
N ASP A 136 -15.49 9.88 -0.29
CA ASP A 136 -14.11 9.58 0.08
C ASP A 136 -14.03 9.14 1.53
N VAL A 137 -13.01 8.35 1.86
CA VAL A 137 -12.75 7.97 3.24
C VAL A 137 -11.87 9.04 3.87
N TYR A 138 -12.36 9.67 4.93
CA TYR A 138 -11.59 10.63 5.71
C TYR A 138 -11.08 9.96 6.97
N PHE A 139 -9.84 10.25 7.33
CA PHE A 139 -9.21 9.72 8.53
C PHE A 139 -9.25 10.75 9.65
N SER A 140 -9.61 10.29 10.85
CA SER A 140 -9.55 11.07 12.09
C SER A 140 -8.96 10.22 13.21
N PRO A 141 -8.41 10.83 14.27
CA PRO A 141 -7.94 10.09 15.44
C PRO A 141 -9.03 9.17 15.99
N SER A 142 -8.68 7.91 16.22
CA SER A 142 -9.58 6.92 16.81
C SER A 142 -9.80 7.24 18.29
N ARG A 143 -11.00 6.97 18.81
CA ARG A 143 -11.24 7.00 20.26
C ARG A 143 -10.54 5.84 20.98
N ASP A 144 -10.35 4.73 20.27
CA ASP A 144 -9.57 3.59 20.74
C ASP A 144 -8.13 3.68 20.20
N GLN A 145 -7.17 3.82 21.11
CA GLN A 145 -5.75 3.92 20.83
C GLN A 145 -5.00 2.61 21.11
N LYS A 146 -5.72 1.48 21.28
CA LYS A 146 -5.09 0.18 21.48
C LYS A 146 -4.42 -0.31 20.20
N GLU A 147 -3.35 -1.06 20.39
CA GLU A 147 -2.70 -1.80 19.33
C GLU A 147 -3.62 -2.91 18.79
N VAL A 148 -3.51 -3.17 17.49
CA VAL A 148 -4.17 -4.28 16.81
C VAL A 148 -3.07 -5.09 16.15
N ALA A 149 -2.95 -6.36 16.54
CA ALA A 149 -2.15 -7.32 15.80
C ALA A 149 -3.03 -7.97 14.72
N HIS A 150 -2.41 -8.51 13.67
CA HIS A 150 -3.11 -9.48 12.85
C HIS A 150 -3.61 -10.57 13.80
N LEU A 151 -4.91 -10.84 13.80
CA LEU A 151 -5.38 -12.12 14.29
C LEU A 151 -4.68 -13.13 13.39
N ASP A 152 -3.78 -13.94 13.96
CA ASP A 152 -3.10 -15.01 13.24
C ASP A 152 -4.17 -15.79 12.48
N THR A 153 -4.29 -15.51 11.18
CA THR A 153 -5.11 -16.33 10.32
C THR A 153 -4.20 -17.51 10.04
N PRO A 154 -4.52 -18.74 10.51
CA PRO A 154 -3.67 -19.87 10.25
C PRO A 154 -3.57 -20.04 8.72
N GLY A 155 -2.40 -19.75 8.16
CA GLY A 155 -2.06 -20.10 6.78
C GLY A 155 -2.52 -19.13 5.69
N THR A 156 -1.92 -17.94 5.63
CA THR A 156 -1.53 -17.39 4.32
C THR A 156 -0.22 -16.64 4.49
N VAL A 157 0.88 -17.40 4.49
CA VAL A 157 2.22 -16.83 4.39
C VAL A 157 2.29 -16.19 3.00
N ASP A 158 2.27 -14.86 2.94
CA ASP A 158 2.62 -14.14 1.72
C ASP A 158 4.12 -14.40 1.46
N PRO A 159 4.50 -15.09 0.37
CA PRO A 159 5.88 -15.51 0.13
C PRO A 159 6.83 -14.34 -0.21
N THR A 160 6.34 -13.11 -0.25
CA THR A 160 7.13 -11.96 -0.71
C THR A 160 8.03 -11.31 0.35
N PHE A 161 7.97 -11.69 1.63
CA PHE A 161 8.80 -11.06 2.68
C PHE A 161 10.02 -11.84 3.23
N PRO A 162 10.13 -13.20 3.22
CA PRO A 162 11.31 -13.87 3.78
C PRO A 162 12.34 -14.40 2.75
N SER A 163 12.10 -14.28 1.44
CA SER A 163 12.94 -14.91 0.41
C SER A 163 14.33 -14.25 0.21
N MET A 164 14.65 -13.16 0.91
CA MET A 164 15.99 -12.56 0.89
C MET A 164 16.97 -13.11 1.95
N ILE A 165 16.54 -13.96 2.88
CA ILE A 165 17.43 -14.48 3.95
C ILE A 165 17.94 -15.91 3.68
N ALA A 166 17.27 -16.71 2.84
CA ALA A 166 17.68 -18.10 2.60
C ALA A 166 18.81 -18.27 1.54
N ALA A 167 19.06 -17.27 0.69
CA ALA A 167 20.07 -17.38 -0.37
C ALA A 167 21.52 -17.21 0.12
N SER A 168 21.73 -16.67 1.32
CA SER A 168 23.07 -16.41 1.90
C SER A 168 23.62 -17.57 2.74
N LEU A 169 22.80 -18.57 3.09
CA LEU A 169 23.24 -19.73 3.89
C LEU A 169 23.63 -20.97 3.07
N LEU A 170 23.28 -21.04 1.78
CA LEU A 170 23.64 -22.16 0.90
C LEU A 170 24.82 -21.88 -0.04
N TRP A 171 25.24 -20.61 -0.18
CA TRP A 171 26.39 -20.23 -1.03
C TRP A 171 27.73 -20.88 -0.61
N PRO A 172 28.04 -21.07 0.70
CA PRO A 172 29.26 -21.77 1.10
C PRO A 172 29.25 -23.27 0.73
N TRP A 173 28.08 -23.89 0.66
CA TRP A 173 27.94 -25.34 0.43
C TRP A 173 28.03 -25.71 -1.06
N VAL A 174 27.48 -24.87 -1.94
CA VAL A 174 27.58 -25.06 -3.41
C VAL A 174 29.02 -24.83 -3.90
N ARG A 175 29.79 -23.92 -3.27
CA ARG A 175 31.19 -23.67 -3.65
C ARG A 175 32.13 -24.82 -3.27
N ARG A 176 31.85 -25.53 -2.18
CA ARG A 176 32.68 -26.67 -1.71
C ARG A 176 32.58 -27.89 -2.64
N ARG A 177 31.39 -28.19 -3.17
CA ARG A 177 31.19 -29.32 -4.11
C ARG A 177 31.77 -29.10 -5.51
N ARG A 178 32.05 -27.85 -5.91
CA ARG A 178 32.67 -27.56 -7.22
C ARG A 178 34.18 -27.73 -7.24
N GLN A 179 34.87 -27.64 -6.11
CA GLN A 179 36.32 -27.86 -6.05
C GLN A 179 36.71 -29.35 -6.01
N GLU A 180 35.86 -30.23 -5.48
CA GLU A 180 36.14 -31.67 -5.42
C GLU A 180 36.05 -32.37 -6.80
N ARG A 181 35.37 -31.78 -7.79
CA ARG A 181 35.29 -32.35 -9.15
C ARG A 181 36.45 -31.99 -10.07
N VAL A 182 37.31 -31.04 -9.71
CA VAL A 182 38.45 -30.61 -10.56
C VAL A 182 39.73 -31.39 -10.23
N LEU A 183 39.75 -32.15 -9.13
CA LEU A 183 40.91 -32.95 -8.71
C LEU A 183 40.84 -34.43 -9.16
N LEU A 184 39.82 -34.82 -9.94
CA LEU A 184 39.62 -36.19 -10.43
C LEU A 184 39.49 -36.30 -11.96
N SER A 185 40.04 -35.32 -12.69
CA SER A 185 40.17 -35.35 -14.16
C SER A 185 41.61 -35.05 -14.57
#